data_AF-A0A7D9JD80-F1
#
_entry.id   AF-A0A7D9JD80-F1
#
_cell.length_a   1.000
_cell.length_b   1.000
_cell.length_c   1.000
_cell.angle_alpha   90.00
_cell.angle_beta   90.00
_cell.angle_gamma   90.00
#
_symmetry.space_group_name_H-M   'P 1'
#
loop_
_entity.id
_entity.type
_entity.pdbx_description
1 polymer ?
#
loop_
_entity_poly.entity_id
_entity_poly.type
_entity_poly.pdbx_seq_one_letter_code
_entity_poly.pdbx_strand_id
1 'polypeptide(L)'
;MKGTVLDNVRKVKDLGITVSDDLNWRLHFSNITSKANKVFGLIKRVCKDLKDPDTRKTLYCSLVLPQLEHCSQLWSPIQVNQKLLLENVQRRATKFILIYPKDMTYKERKFIGT
;
A
#
# COMPACT_ATOMS: atom_id res chain seq x y z
N MET A 1 29.96 25.20 22.26
CA MET A 1 28.73 24.82 21.53
C MET A 1 27.54 25.09 22.43
N LYS A 2 26.62 25.99 22.05
CA LYS A 2 25.35 26.17 22.80
C LYS A 2 24.38 25.08 22.32
N GLY A 3 23.93 24.21 23.23
CA GLY A 3 22.91 23.20 22.92
C GLY A 3 21.52 23.82 22.87
N THR A 4 20.71 23.41 21.90
CA THR A 4 19.28 23.72 21.80
C THR A 4 18.46 22.57 22.39
N VAL A 5 17.39 22.91 23.13
CA VAL A 5 16.43 21.91 23.64
C VAL A 5 15.60 21.38 22.47
N LEU A 6 15.51 20.06 22.33
CA LEU A 6 14.69 19.41 21.32
C LEU A 6 13.27 19.22 21.83
N ASP A 7 12.29 19.52 20.98
CA ASP A 7 10.89 19.28 21.30
C ASP A 7 10.56 17.79 21.30
N ASN A 8 9.85 17.35 22.35
CA ASN A 8 9.29 16.00 22.38
C ASN A 8 8.03 15.94 21.52
N VAL A 9 8.12 15.21 20.41
CA VAL A 9 6.99 14.94 19.52
C VAL A 9 6.52 13.50 19.67
N ARG A 10 5.20 13.30 19.71
CA ARG A 10 4.61 11.95 19.78
C ARG A 10 4.66 11.20 18.45
N LYS A 11 4.78 11.93 17.34
CA LYS A 11 4.73 11.38 15.99
C LYS A 11 5.69 12.16 15.11
N VAL A 12 6.53 11.45 14.38
CA VAL A 12 7.46 12.02 13.42
C VAL A 12 7.28 11.34 12.08
N LYS A 13 7.36 12.11 11.01
CA LYS A 13 7.40 11.59 9.65
C LYS A 13 8.79 11.79 9.08
N ASP A 14 9.43 10.71 8.70
CA ASP A 14 10.76 10.73 8.09
C ASP A 14 10.81 9.77 6.90
N LEU A 15 11.37 10.23 5.77
CA LEU A 15 11.46 9.49 4.50
C LEU A 15 10.14 8.84 4.02
N GLY A 16 8.99 9.37 4.44
CA GLY A 16 7.68 8.81 4.11
C GLY A 16 7.14 7.77 5.11
N ILE A 17 7.92 7.42 6.12
CA ILE A 17 7.55 6.58 7.26
C ILE A 17 6.98 7.46 8.36
N THR A 18 5.96 6.99 9.06
CA THR A 18 5.41 7.69 10.23
C THR A 18 5.70 6.84 11.45
N VAL A 19 6.55 7.33 12.34
CA VAL A 19 6.91 6.67 13.59
C VAL A 19 6.18 7.38 14.72
N SER A 20 5.56 6.59 15.59
CA SER A 20 4.89 7.06 16.79
C SER A 20 5.76 6.73 18.02
N ASP A 21 5.62 7.50 19.09
CA ASP A 21 6.29 7.28 20.38
C ASP A 21 5.94 5.93 21.04
N ASP A 22 4.73 5.44 20.78
CA ASP A 22 4.25 4.11 21.19
C ASP A 22 4.67 2.97 20.23
N LEU A 23 5.51 3.27 19.23
CA LEU A 23 5.95 2.36 18.16
C LEU A 23 4.79 1.69 17.42
N ASN A 24 3.60 2.31 17.43
CA ASN A 24 2.43 1.79 16.76
C ASN A 24 2.38 2.23 15.29
N TRP A 25 2.43 1.25 14.40
CA TRP A 25 2.39 1.46 12.95
C TRP A 25 1.00 1.75 12.38
N ARG A 26 -0.09 1.73 13.18
CA ARG A 26 -1.47 1.94 12.69
C ARG A 26 -1.62 3.22 11.85
N LEU A 27 -1.04 4.32 12.32
CA LEU A 27 -1.08 5.59 11.60
C LEU A 27 -0.31 5.50 10.28
N HIS A 28 0.88 4.88 10.30
CA HIS A 28 1.67 4.65 9.09
C HIS A 28 0.88 3.82 8.05
N PHE A 29 0.30 2.69 8.46
CA PHE A 29 -0.51 1.84 7.58
C PHE A 29 -1.72 2.58 7.00
N SER A 30 -2.42 3.39 7.81
CA SER A 30 -3.52 4.23 7.32
C SER A 30 -3.04 5.23 6.25
N ASN A 31 -1.89 5.87 6.49
CA ASN A 31 -1.31 6.84 5.56
C ASN A 31 -0.90 6.21 4.22
N ILE A 32 -0.14 5.10 4.24
CA ILE A 32 0.34 4.46 3.02
C ILE A 32 -0.80 3.81 2.23
N THR A 33 -1.79 3.22 2.90
CA THR A 33 -2.95 2.64 2.21
C THR A 33 -3.85 3.72 1.62
N SER A 34 -4.04 4.85 2.29
CA SER A 34 -4.74 6.00 1.72
C SER A 34 -4.04 6.51 0.47
N LYS A 35 -2.70 6.68 0.53
CA LYS A 35 -1.89 7.10 -0.62
C LYS A 35 -1.97 6.11 -1.79
N ALA A 36 -1.80 4.82 -1.52
CA ALA A 36 -1.91 3.75 -2.51
C ALA A 36 -3.30 3.71 -3.17
N ASN A 37 -4.38 3.89 -2.40
CA ASN A 37 -5.75 3.93 -2.92
C ASN A 37 -5.99 5.15 -3.83
N LYS A 38 -5.39 6.30 -3.53
CA LYS A 38 -5.48 7.49 -4.42
C LYS A 38 -4.84 7.21 -5.78
N VAL A 39 -3.63 6.65 -5.78
CA VAL A 39 -2.91 6.26 -7.01
C VAL A 39 -3.69 5.19 -7.77
N PHE A 40 -4.14 4.14 -7.09
CA PHE A 40 -4.94 3.08 -7.71
C PHE A 40 -6.26 3.62 -8.28
N GLY A 41 -6.93 4.54 -7.58
CA GLY A 41 -8.13 5.23 -8.07
C GLY A 41 -7.87 6.05 -9.34
N LEU A 42 -6.70 6.70 -9.44
CA LEU A 42 -6.28 7.38 -10.66
C LEU A 42 -6.07 6.39 -11.82
N ILE A 43 -5.32 5.31 -11.59
CA ILE A 43 -5.09 4.25 -12.59
C ILE A 43 -6.42 3.71 -13.11
N LYS A 44 -7.38 3.42 -12.21
CA LYS A 44 -8.71 2.93 -12.61
C LYS A 44 -9.49 3.91 -13.48
N ARG A 45 -9.35 5.23 -13.24
CA ARG A 45 -10.06 6.25 -14.03
C ARG A 45 -9.40 6.48 -15.38
N VAL A 46 -8.08 6.58 -15.43
CA VAL A 46 -7.31 6.86 -16.64
C VAL A 46 -7.24 5.64 -17.55
N CYS A 47 -7.04 4.45 -16.98
CA CYS A 47 -6.87 3.19 -17.71
C CYS A 47 -8.16 2.35 -17.73
N LYS A 48 -9.33 3.00 -17.68
CA LYS A 48 -10.63 2.32 -17.66
C LYS A 48 -10.82 1.42 -18.89
N ASP A 49 -10.43 1.93 -20.05
CA ASP A 49 -10.65 1.27 -21.36
C ASP A 49 -9.48 0.36 -21.79
N LEU A 50 -8.33 0.45 -21.10
CA LEU A 50 -7.18 -0.43 -21.32
C LEU A 50 -7.54 -1.85 -20.92
N LYS A 51 -7.72 -2.80 -21.84
CA LYS A 51 -8.11 -4.19 -21.51
C LYS A 51 -6.94 -5.16 -21.34
N ASP A 52 -5.72 -4.71 -21.55
CA ASP A 52 -4.54 -5.56 -21.42
C ASP A 52 -4.18 -5.81 -19.94
N PRO A 53 -4.26 -7.07 -19.44
CA PRO A 53 -3.96 -7.38 -18.05
C PRO A 53 -2.49 -7.13 -17.69
N ASP A 54 -1.56 -7.37 -18.60
CA ASP A 54 -0.12 -7.21 -18.34
C ASP A 54 0.28 -5.74 -18.18
N THR A 55 -0.27 -4.85 -19.01
CA THR A 55 -0.10 -3.40 -18.83
C THR A 55 -0.75 -2.94 -17.52
N ARG A 56 -1.95 -3.43 -17.16
CA ARG A 56 -2.58 -3.12 -15.86
C ARG A 56 -1.74 -3.60 -14.68
N LYS A 57 -1.16 -4.81 -14.78
CA LYS A 57 -0.24 -5.37 -13.78
C LYS A 57 1.00 -4.49 -13.64
N THR A 58 1.62 -4.13 -14.75
CA THR A 58 2.79 -3.25 -14.80
C THR A 58 2.52 -1.91 -14.12
N LEU A 59 1.39 -1.26 -14.43
CA LEU A 59 1.00 0.01 -13.80
C LEU A 59 0.80 -0.13 -12.28
N TYR A 60 0.17 -1.22 -11.85
CA TYR A 60 -0.02 -1.49 -10.43
C TYR A 60 1.31 -1.75 -9.70
N CYS A 61 2.16 -2.62 -10.25
CA CYS A 61 3.44 -3.01 -9.66
C CYS A 61 4.46 -1.85 -9.63
N SER A 62 4.40 -0.93 -10.60
CA SER A 62 5.30 0.22 -10.66
C SER A 62 4.84 1.41 -9.81
N LEU A 63 3.52 1.64 -9.66
CA LEU A 63 3.00 2.86 -9.04
C LEU A 63 2.37 2.65 -7.66
N VAL A 64 1.72 1.50 -7.43
CA VAL A 64 0.94 1.24 -6.21
C VAL A 64 1.71 0.34 -5.25
N LEU A 65 2.27 -0.77 -5.76
CA LEU A 65 2.97 -1.75 -4.94
C LEU A 65 4.15 -1.16 -4.14
N PRO A 66 5.00 -0.28 -4.71
CA PRO A 66 6.12 0.28 -3.96
C PRO A 66 5.66 1.13 -2.77
N GLN A 67 4.47 1.75 -2.84
CA GLN A 67 3.92 2.52 -1.72
C GLN A 67 3.51 1.62 -0.54
N LEU A 68 3.19 0.35 -0.80
CA LEU A 68 2.76 -0.61 0.22
C LEU A 68 3.94 -1.38 0.83
N GLU A 69 5.03 -1.57 0.06
CA GLU A 69 6.17 -2.42 0.44
C GLU A 69 7.40 -1.62 0.90
N HIS A 70 7.42 -0.31 0.65
CA HIS A 70 8.52 0.55 1.06
C HIS A 70 8.79 0.43 2.56
N CYS A 71 10.07 0.19 2.89
CA CYS A 71 10.56 0.04 4.25
C CYS A 71 9.91 -1.08 5.06
N SER A 72 9.50 -2.16 4.39
CA SER A 72 8.88 -3.34 5.02
C SER A 72 9.70 -4.00 6.12
N GLN A 73 11.02 -3.87 6.08
CA GLN A 73 11.91 -4.37 7.12
C GLN A 73 11.68 -3.66 8.46
N LEU A 74 11.30 -2.37 8.46
CA LEU A 74 11.17 -1.57 9.69
C LEU A 74 9.93 -1.89 10.51
N TRP A 75 8.84 -2.29 9.85
CA TRP A 75 7.58 -2.59 10.51
C TRP A 75 7.28 -4.09 10.61
N SER A 76 8.24 -4.95 10.24
CA SER A 76 8.14 -6.39 10.42
C SER A 76 8.51 -6.79 11.87
N PRO A 77 7.75 -7.66 12.56
CA PRO A 77 6.51 -8.32 12.14
C PRO A 77 5.26 -7.43 12.32
N ILE A 78 4.31 -7.53 11.38
CA ILE A 78 3.07 -6.71 11.38
C ILE A 78 1.90 -7.40 12.08
N GLN A 79 1.02 -6.59 12.68
CA GLN A 79 -0.24 -7.07 13.24
C GLN A 79 -1.22 -7.51 12.13
N VAL A 80 -2.12 -8.45 12.44
CA VAL A 80 -3.10 -9.02 11.48
C VAL A 80 -3.99 -7.94 10.84
N ASN A 81 -4.44 -6.96 11.64
CA ASN A 81 -5.24 -5.84 11.16
C ASN A 81 -4.47 -4.94 10.17
N GLN A 82 -3.18 -4.68 10.42
CA GLN A 82 -2.32 -3.90 9.54
C GLN A 82 -2.06 -4.62 8.22
N LYS A 83 -1.78 -5.94 8.29
CA LYS A 83 -1.69 -6.81 7.12
C LYS A 83 -2.96 -6.76 6.27
N LEU A 84 -4.13 -6.82 6.91
CA LEU A 84 -5.42 -6.77 6.21
C LEU A 84 -5.62 -5.45 5.46
N LEU A 85 -5.16 -4.32 6.00
CA LEU A 85 -5.23 -3.02 5.32
C LEU A 85 -4.44 -3.03 4.01
N LEU A 86 -3.21 -3.58 4.02
CA LEU A 86 -2.40 -3.74 2.80
C LEU A 86 -3.07 -4.70 1.81
N GLU A 87 -3.50 -5.88 2.29
CA GLU A 87 -4.14 -6.89 1.44
C GLU A 87 -5.42 -6.37 0.78
N ASN A 88 -6.19 -5.51 1.44
CA ASN A 88 -7.40 -4.94 0.86
C ASN A 88 -7.12 -4.06 -0.37
N VAL A 89 -5.96 -3.42 -0.46
CA VAL A 89 -5.53 -2.72 -1.68
C VAL A 89 -5.21 -3.73 -2.78
N GLN A 90 -4.41 -4.75 -2.47
CA GLN A 90 -4.05 -5.84 -3.41
C GLN A 90 -5.30 -6.59 -3.93
N ARG A 91 -6.27 -6.86 -3.07
CA ARG A 91 -7.56 -7.51 -3.41
C ARG A 91 -8.36 -6.72 -4.43
N ARG A 92 -8.34 -5.39 -4.35
CA ARG A 92 -9.04 -4.52 -5.31
C ARG A 92 -8.26 -4.40 -6.62
N ALA A 93 -6.94 -4.30 -6.53
CA ALA A 93 -6.06 -4.24 -7.69
C ALA A 93 -6.15 -5.49 -8.57
N THR A 94 -6.04 -6.68 -7.99
CA THR A 94 -6.13 -7.94 -8.75
C THR A 94 -7.48 -8.14 -9.45
N LYS A 95 -8.59 -7.66 -8.88
CA LYS A 95 -9.90 -7.65 -9.58
C LYS A 95 -9.90 -6.72 -10.80
N PHE A 96 -9.21 -5.59 -10.71
CA PHE A 96 -9.08 -4.65 -11.82
C PHE A 96 -8.15 -5.19 -12.91
N ILE A 97 -6.98 -5.74 -12.52
CA ILE A 97 -5.99 -6.27 -13.46
C ILE A 97 -6.58 -7.42 -14.29
N LEU A 98 -7.22 -8.39 -13.64
CA LEU A 98 -7.67 -9.64 -14.28
C LEU A 98 -9.04 -9.55 -14.98
N ILE A 99 -9.65 -8.35 -15.07
CA ILE A 99 -10.97 -8.13 -15.71
C ILE A 99 -11.97 -9.22 -15.30
N TYR A 100 -12.22 -9.28 -14.00
CA TYR A 100 -12.67 -10.48 -13.32
C TYR A 100 -13.95 -11.16 -13.88
N PRO A 101 -13.90 -12.46 -14.26
CA PRO A 101 -15.06 -13.34 -14.22
C PRO A 101 -15.42 -13.64 -12.75
N LYS A 102 -16.71 -13.73 -12.41
CA LYS A 102 -17.22 -13.68 -11.02
C LYS A 102 -16.70 -14.77 -10.05
N ASP A 103 -16.07 -15.85 -10.52
CA ASP A 103 -15.99 -17.10 -9.76
C ASP A 103 -14.61 -17.47 -9.18
N MET A 104 -13.56 -16.72 -9.48
CA MET A 104 -12.24 -17.02 -8.91
C MET A 104 -12.12 -16.49 -7.46
N THR A 105 -11.38 -17.16 -6.59
CA THR A 105 -11.11 -16.76 -5.20
C THR A 105 -9.95 -15.75 -5.12
N TYR A 106 -9.80 -15.06 -3.98
CA TYR A 106 -8.63 -14.17 -3.78
C TYR A 106 -7.31 -14.96 -3.75
N LYS A 107 -7.32 -16.17 -3.20
CA LYS A 107 -6.11 -16.99 -3.11
C LYS A 107 -5.57 -17.28 -4.51
N GLU A 108 -6.43 -17.71 -5.43
CA GLU A 108 -6.07 -18.00 -6.82
C GLU A 108 -5.53 -16.76 -7.55
N ARG A 109 -6.18 -15.60 -7.37
CA ARG A 109 -5.70 -14.34 -7.95
C ARG A 109 -4.32 -13.90 -7.48
N LYS A 110 -4.02 -14.12 -6.19
CA LYS A 110 -2.80 -13.60 -5.57
C LYS A 110 -1.56 -14.12 -6.28
N PHE A 111 -1.60 -15.36 -6.76
CA PHE A 111 -0.49 -16.00 -7.49
C PHE A 111 -0.31 -15.51 -8.93
N ILE A 112 -1.34 -14.94 -9.54
CA ILE A 112 -1.30 -14.42 -10.92
C ILE A 112 -0.79 -12.97 -10.95
N GLY A 113 -1.08 -12.22 -9.87
CA GLY A 113 -0.77 -10.79 -9.74
C GLY A 113 0.65 -10.45 -9.25
N THR A 114 1.39 -11.42 -8.71
CA THR A 114 2.85 -11.37 -8.48
C THR A 114 3.55 -11.98 -9.67
#